data_AF-A0AB36C1E0-F1
#
_entry.id   AF-A0AB36C1E0-F1
#
_cell.length_a   1.000
_cell.length_b   1.000
_cell.length_c   1.000
_cell.angle_alpha   90.00
_cell.angle_beta   90.00
_cell.angle_gamma   90.00
#
_symmetry.space_group_name_H-M   'P 1'
#
loop_
_entity.id
_entity.type
_entity.pdbx_description
1 polymer ?
#
loop_
_entity_poly.entity_id
_entity_poly.type
_entity_poly.pdbx_seq_one_letter_code
_entity_poly.pdbx_strand_id
1 'polypeptide(L)'
;MASFPADWGREQLESLEFVDRAEDLVLYGDVGCGKTHLAIAIGMLACQRMIPVRFFTASSLVMRLRKAKDDNRLDAELKSIGRAGLVIIDELGYLPIDIDGARLLFQVIADSYETRSVISASNLESGRWGDVFGDGDMAAAVIDRIVHHGRILRFHGESYRNKHSLMK
;
A
#
# COMPACT_ATOMS: atom_id res chain seq x y z
N MET A 1 6.42 4.81 17.58
CA MET A 1 6.16 3.39 17.91
C MET A 1 4.97 2.92 17.09
N ALA A 2 5.01 1.68 16.61
CA ALA A 2 3.87 1.09 15.89
C ALA A 2 3.00 0.30 16.86
N SER A 3 1.68 0.47 16.76
CA SER A 3 0.66 -0.27 17.49
C SER A 3 0.06 -1.32 16.56
N PHE A 4 0.02 -2.56 17.05
CA PHE A 4 -0.53 -3.70 16.33
C PHE A 4 -2.00 -3.93 16.71
N PRO A 5 -2.80 -4.60 15.86
CA PRO A 5 -4.06 -5.21 16.25
C PRO A 5 -3.88 -6.19 17.42
N ALA A 6 -4.94 -6.46 18.18
CA ALA A 6 -4.87 -7.27 19.40
C ALA A 6 -4.35 -8.72 19.19
N ASP A 7 -4.59 -9.28 18.00
CA ASP A 7 -4.23 -10.63 17.59
C ASP A 7 -3.00 -10.68 16.66
N TRP A 8 -2.28 -9.56 16.51
CA TRP A 8 -1.13 -9.44 15.61
C TRP A 8 0.11 -8.91 16.33
N GLY A 9 1.27 -9.33 15.85
CA GLY A 9 2.56 -8.90 16.34
C GLY A 9 3.65 -9.02 15.30
N ARG A 10 4.90 -8.98 15.79
CA ARG A 10 6.10 -9.08 14.94
C ARG A 10 6.16 -10.42 14.21
N GLU A 11 5.79 -11.50 14.87
CA GLU A 11 5.85 -12.86 14.31
C GLU A 11 5.03 -12.99 13.02
N GLN A 12 3.83 -12.40 12.95
CA GLN A 12 2.98 -12.44 11.75
C GLN A 12 3.58 -11.65 10.58
N LEU A 13 4.35 -10.59 10.86
CA LEU A 13 5.09 -9.87 9.82
C LEU A 13 6.31 -10.66 9.33
N GLU A 14 7.01 -11.32 10.25
CA GLU A 14 8.21 -12.10 9.94
C GLU A 14 7.87 -13.44 9.28
N SER A 15 6.70 -14.03 9.57
CA SER A 15 6.25 -15.29 8.98
C SER A 15 5.76 -15.11 7.55
N LEU A 16 5.38 -13.90 7.12
CA LEU A 16 4.81 -13.59 5.80
C LEU A 16 3.58 -14.42 5.40
N GLU A 17 2.96 -15.16 6.32
CA GLU A 17 1.79 -16.00 5.98
C GLU A 17 0.60 -15.17 5.48
N PHE A 18 0.52 -13.90 5.87
CA PHE A 18 -0.49 -12.98 5.36
C PHE A 18 -0.37 -12.81 3.84
N VAL A 19 0.84 -12.93 3.28
CA VAL A 19 1.09 -12.89 1.84
C VAL A 19 0.52 -14.13 1.14
N ASP A 20 0.70 -15.30 1.75
CA ASP A 20 0.16 -16.57 1.23
C ASP A 20 -1.37 -16.61 1.30
N ARG A 21 -1.96 -15.94 2.28
CA ARG A 21 -3.42 -15.81 2.45
C ARG A 21 -4.05 -14.65 1.66
N ALA A 22 -3.25 -13.90 0.89
CA ALA A 22 -3.70 -12.70 0.19
C ALA A 22 -4.38 -11.66 1.11
N GLU A 23 -3.87 -11.51 2.33
CA GLU A 23 -4.30 -10.52 3.32
C GLU A 23 -3.54 -9.20 3.09
N ASP A 24 -4.22 -8.07 3.28
CA ASP A 24 -3.61 -6.75 3.07
C ASP A 24 -3.01 -6.18 4.35
N LEU A 25 -2.09 -5.22 4.19
CA LEU A 25 -1.47 -4.52 5.32
C LEU A 25 -1.49 -3.01 5.09
N VAL A 26 -2.19 -2.28 5.95
CA VAL A 26 -2.24 -0.82 5.93
C VAL A 26 -1.32 -0.28 7.02
N LEU A 27 -0.23 0.36 6.60
CA LEU A 27 0.67 1.10 7.47
C LEU A 27 0.20 2.55 7.51
N TYR A 28 -0.42 2.93 8.62
CA TYR A 28 -1.07 4.23 8.76
C TYR A 28 -0.47 5.04 9.92
N GLY A 29 -0.31 6.34 9.76
CA GLY A 29 -0.04 7.26 10.87
C GLY A 29 0.99 8.36 10.57
N ASP A 30 1.67 8.84 11.60
CA ASP A 30 2.47 10.08 11.56
C ASP A 30 3.67 10.02 10.59
N VAL A 31 4.05 11.18 10.05
CA VAL A 31 5.16 11.30 9.08
C VAL A 31 6.49 11.04 9.77
N GLY A 32 7.37 10.27 9.12
CA GLY A 32 8.72 10.00 9.64
C GLY A 32 8.79 8.91 10.71
N CYS A 33 7.70 8.19 10.99
CA CYS A 33 7.66 7.16 12.03
C CYS A 33 8.01 5.73 11.55
N GLY A 34 8.42 5.56 10.28
CA GLY A 34 8.95 4.28 9.77
C GLY A 34 7.99 3.41 8.95
N LYS A 35 6.84 3.95 8.48
CA LYS A 35 5.89 3.22 7.60
C LYS A 35 6.58 2.62 6.36
N THR A 36 7.17 3.47 5.52
CA THR A 36 7.93 3.07 4.32
C THR A 36 9.06 2.11 4.68
N HIS A 37 9.77 2.35 5.79
CA HIS A 37 10.86 1.50 6.23
C HIS A 37 10.37 0.07 6.54
N LEU A 38 9.24 -0.07 7.26
CA LEU A 38 8.66 -1.37 7.54
C LEU A 38 8.15 -2.05 6.26
N ALA A 39 7.46 -1.33 5.37
CA ALA A 39 7.01 -1.87 4.10
C ALA A 39 8.17 -2.45 3.27
N ILE A 40 9.28 -1.71 3.18
CA ILE A 40 10.49 -2.15 2.49
C ILE A 40 11.12 -3.36 3.20
N ALA A 41 11.19 -3.35 4.53
CA ALA A 41 11.74 -4.48 5.28
C ALA A 41 10.96 -5.78 5.04
N ILE A 42 9.62 -5.71 5.04
CA ILE A 42 8.74 -6.82 4.70
C ILE A 42 8.94 -7.25 3.23
N GLY A 43 9.01 -6.29 2.30
CA GLY A 43 9.29 -6.56 0.89
C GLY A 43 10.64 -7.26 0.67
N MET A 44 11.68 -6.84 1.40
CA MET A 44 12.99 -7.49 1.35
C MET A 44 12.93 -8.91 1.89
N LEU A 45 12.22 -9.15 2.99
CA LEU A 45 12.02 -10.49 3.54
C LEU A 45 11.25 -11.39 2.56
N ALA A 46 10.24 -10.85 1.87
CA ALA A 46 9.50 -11.56 0.84
C ALA A 46 10.40 -11.95 -0.35
N CYS A 47 11.24 -11.02 -0.82
CA CYS A 47 12.26 -11.32 -1.83
C CYS A 47 13.23 -12.42 -1.38
N GLN A 48 13.66 -12.42 -0.12
CA GLN A 48 14.53 -13.48 0.43
C GLN A 48 13.86 -14.86 0.44
N ARG A 49 12.52 -14.90 0.49
CA ARG A 49 11.72 -16.12 0.37
C ARG A 49 11.25 -16.40 -1.06
N MET A 50 11.87 -15.77 -2.06
CA MET A 50 11.56 -15.94 -3.48
C MET A 50 10.12 -15.53 -3.86
N ILE A 51 9.44 -14.74 -3.02
CA ILE A 51 8.15 -14.16 -3.35
C ILE A 51 8.41 -12.92 -4.23
N PRO A 52 7.85 -12.84 -5.45
CA PRO A 52 8.06 -11.68 -6.31
C PRO A 52 7.37 -10.44 -5.72
N VAL A 53 8.13 -9.34 -5.55
CA VAL A 53 7.64 -8.09 -4.96
C VAL A 53 7.67 -6.96 -5.98
N ARG A 54 6.67 -6.07 -5.93
CA ARG A 54 6.67 -4.79 -6.64
C ARG A 54 6.52 -3.65 -5.64
N PHE A 55 7.30 -2.60 -5.81
CA PHE A 55 7.21 -1.39 -5.01
C PHE A 55 6.91 -0.20 -5.91
N PHE A 56 5.93 0.61 -5.52
CA PHE A 56 5.58 1.86 -6.19
C PHE A 56 5.22 2.91 -5.14
N THR A 57 5.52 4.18 -5.43
CA THR A 57 4.69 5.26 -4.84
C THR A 57 3.35 5.31 -5.59
N ALA A 58 2.27 5.73 -4.92
CA ALA A 58 0.95 5.85 -5.55
C ALA A 58 1.00 6.71 -6.82
N SER A 59 1.73 7.83 -6.80
CA SER A 59 1.92 8.69 -7.97
C SER A 59 2.66 8.00 -9.12
N SER A 60 3.73 7.26 -8.82
CA SER A 60 4.48 6.51 -9.85
C SER A 60 3.66 5.40 -10.48
N LEU A 61 2.81 4.73 -9.70
CA LEU A 61 1.91 3.69 -10.18
C LEU A 61 0.86 4.29 -11.12
N VAL A 62 0.22 5.38 -10.73
CA VAL A 62 -0.75 6.08 -11.58
C VAL A 62 -0.11 6.54 -12.89
N MET A 63 1.06 7.16 -12.86
CA MET A 63 1.76 7.59 -14.09
C MET A 63 2.08 6.40 -15.01
N ARG A 64 2.52 5.28 -14.43
CA ARG A 64 2.83 4.05 -15.17
C ARG A 64 1.58 3.48 -15.85
N LEU A 65 0.47 3.41 -15.13
CA LEU A 65 -0.80 2.90 -15.65
C LEU A 65 -1.41 3.82 -16.71
N ARG A 66 -1.31 5.15 -16.53
CA ARG A 66 -1.72 6.11 -17.56
C ARG A 66 -0.95 5.93 -18.85
N LYS A 67 0.38 5.87 -18.76
CA LYS A 67 1.22 5.61 -19.93
C LYS A 67 0.83 4.29 -20.60
N ALA A 68 0.60 3.22 -19.84
CA ALA A 68 0.14 1.95 -20.40
C ALA A 68 -1.25 2.04 -21.05
N LYS A 69 -2.17 2.83 -20.49
CA LYS A 69 -3.48 3.11 -21.09
C LYS A 69 -3.36 3.86 -22.41
N ASP A 70 -2.56 4.92 -22.44
CA ASP A 70 -2.33 5.74 -23.64
C ASP A 70 -1.66 4.90 -24.76
N ASP A 71 -0.78 3.97 -24.37
CA ASP A 71 -0.11 3.01 -25.25
C ASP A 71 -1.01 1.79 -25.63
N ASN A 72 -2.28 1.74 -25.23
CA ASN A 72 -3.19 0.58 -25.42
C ASN A 72 -2.66 -0.77 -24.88
N ARG A 73 -1.90 -0.73 -23.79
CA ARG A 73 -1.29 -1.90 -23.13
C ARG A 73 -1.62 -1.99 -21.63
N LEU A 74 -2.70 -1.35 -21.19
CA LEU A 74 -3.12 -1.32 -19.79
C LEU A 74 -3.28 -2.74 -19.21
N ASP A 75 -3.99 -3.63 -19.90
CA ASP A 75 -4.21 -5.01 -19.46
C ASP A 75 -2.89 -5.79 -19.31
N ALA A 76 -1.93 -5.55 -20.20
CA ALA A 76 -0.61 -6.18 -20.12
C ALA A 76 0.19 -5.65 -18.91
N GLU A 77 0.05 -4.35 -18.60
CA GLU A 77 0.68 -3.74 -17.44
C GLU A 77 0.06 -4.24 -16.13
N LEU A 78 -1.27 -4.30 -16.03
CA LEU A 78 -1.98 -4.87 -14.88
C LEU A 78 -1.57 -6.34 -14.65
N LYS A 79 -1.52 -7.15 -15.72
CA LYS A 79 -1.01 -8.54 -15.64
C LYS A 79 0.45 -8.60 -15.19
N SER A 80 1.30 -7.66 -15.63
CA SER A 80 2.72 -7.60 -15.23
C SER A 80 2.90 -7.24 -13.75
N ILE A 81 2.05 -6.36 -13.23
CA ILE A 81 2.00 -6.02 -11.80
C ILE A 81 1.47 -7.23 -11.01
N GLY A 82 0.40 -7.87 -11.49
CA GLY A 82 -0.24 -9.03 -10.85
C GLY A 82 0.59 -10.32 -10.81
N ARG A 83 1.77 -10.35 -11.47
CA ARG A 83 2.77 -11.43 -11.28
C ARG A 83 3.47 -11.35 -9.93
N ALA A 84 3.34 -10.25 -9.21
CA ALA A 84 3.86 -10.11 -7.86
C ALA A 84 2.98 -10.86 -6.87
N GLY A 85 3.59 -11.61 -5.94
CA GLY A 85 2.87 -12.12 -4.76
C GLY A 85 2.61 -11.02 -3.74
N LEU A 86 3.42 -9.96 -3.75
CA LEU A 86 3.27 -8.80 -2.88
C LEU A 86 3.45 -7.49 -3.66
N VAL A 87 2.46 -6.60 -3.56
CA VAL A 87 2.53 -5.23 -4.11
C VAL A 87 2.60 -4.22 -2.96
N ILE A 88 3.57 -3.33 -3.00
CA ILE A 88 3.74 -2.24 -2.03
C ILE A 88 3.40 -0.92 -2.72
N ILE A 89 2.45 -0.19 -2.14
CA ILE A 89 2.00 1.14 -2.57
C ILE A 89 2.30 2.14 -1.46
N ASP A 90 3.37 2.91 -1.61
CA ASP A 90 3.79 3.94 -0.66
C ASP A 90 3.21 5.32 -1.01
N GLU A 91 3.23 6.22 -0.03
CA GLU A 91 2.78 7.61 -0.14
C GLU A 91 1.33 7.77 -0.63
N LEU A 92 0.48 6.80 -0.30
CA LEU A 92 -0.92 6.82 -0.70
C LEU A 92 -1.64 8.00 -0.03
N GLY A 93 -2.15 8.91 -0.86
CA GLY A 93 -2.86 10.10 -0.40
C GLY A 93 -2.00 11.30 -0.03
N TYR A 94 -0.70 11.27 -0.35
CA TYR A 94 0.18 12.43 -0.17
C TYR A 94 -0.01 13.49 -1.27
N LEU A 95 -0.11 13.05 -2.53
CA LEU A 95 -0.39 13.92 -3.67
C LEU A 95 -1.84 13.76 -4.13
N PRO A 96 -2.50 14.84 -4.59
CA PRO A 96 -3.81 14.73 -5.19
C PRO A 96 -3.74 13.86 -6.46
N ILE A 97 -4.67 12.92 -6.58
CA ILE A 97 -4.84 12.06 -7.74
C ILE A 97 -6.19 12.46 -8.37
N ASP A 98 -6.21 12.70 -9.68
CA ASP A 98 -7.49 12.95 -10.37
C ASP A 98 -8.32 11.67 -10.47
N ILE A 99 -9.59 11.81 -10.88
CA ILE A 99 -10.54 10.69 -10.93
C ILE A 99 -10.08 9.54 -11.83
N ASP A 100 -9.37 9.82 -12.91
CA ASP A 100 -8.86 8.79 -13.81
C ASP A 100 -7.66 8.05 -13.20
N GLY A 101 -6.79 8.76 -12.49
CA GLY A 101 -5.73 8.14 -11.71
C GLY A 101 -6.27 7.28 -10.58
N ALA A 102 -7.31 7.74 -9.89
CA ALA A 102 -8.00 7.00 -8.84
C ALA A 102 -8.61 5.69 -9.36
N ARG A 103 -9.26 5.74 -10.53
CA ARG A 103 -9.80 4.54 -11.21
C ARG A 103 -8.71 3.53 -11.57
N LEU A 104 -7.56 4.00 -12.06
CA LEU A 104 -6.43 3.12 -12.37
C LEU A 104 -5.85 2.47 -11.11
N LEU A 105 -5.71 3.24 -10.03
CA LEU A 105 -5.28 2.69 -8.74
C LEU A 105 -6.29 1.69 -8.18
N PHE A 106 -7.58 1.99 -8.29
CA PHE A 106 -8.67 1.08 -7.92
C PHE A 106 -8.57 -0.26 -8.66
N GLN A 107 -8.28 -0.26 -9.96
CA GLN A 107 -8.09 -1.48 -10.73
C GLN A 107 -6.98 -2.36 -10.15
N VAL A 108 -5.84 -1.79 -9.75
CA VAL A 108 -4.75 -2.57 -9.13
C VAL A 108 -5.19 -3.21 -7.80
N ILE A 109 -5.92 -2.47 -6.97
CA ILE A 109 -6.41 -2.98 -5.68
C ILE A 109 -7.47 -4.06 -5.91
N ALA A 110 -8.43 -3.80 -6.79
CA ALA A 110 -9.51 -4.74 -7.12
C ALA A 110 -8.97 -6.04 -7.75
N ASP A 111 -7.99 -5.94 -8.66
CA ASP A 111 -7.35 -7.11 -9.28
C ASP A 111 -6.51 -7.91 -8.28
N SER A 112 -6.12 -7.31 -7.15
CA SER A 112 -5.29 -7.94 -6.12
C SER A 112 -6.11 -8.62 -5.03
N TYR A 113 -7.32 -8.12 -4.78
CA TYR A 113 -8.26 -8.70 -3.82
C TYR A 113 -8.39 -10.22 -3.98
N GLU A 114 -8.22 -10.96 -2.87
CA GLU A 114 -8.26 -12.43 -2.78
C GLU A 114 -7.27 -13.18 -3.69
N THR A 115 -6.31 -12.49 -4.33
CA THR A 115 -5.32 -13.14 -5.23
C THR A 115 -3.88 -12.82 -4.89
N ARG A 116 -3.61 -11.69 -4.23
CA ARG A 116 -2.27 -11.28 -3.76
C ARG A 116 -2.38 -10.21 -2.69
N SER A 117 -1.36 -10.08 -1.87
CA SER A 117 -1.34 -9.06 -0.82
C SER A 117 -0.88 -7.70 -1.30
N VAL A 118 -1.49 -6.67 -0.74
CA VAL A 118 -1.12 -5.27 -0.90
C VAL A 118 -0.68 -4.69 0.45
N ILE A 119 0.53 -4.16 0.50
CA ILE A 119 0.95 -3.25 1.57
C ILE A 119 0.70 -1.82 1.10
N SER A 120 -0.13 -1.07 1.81
CA SER A 120 -0.32 0.36 1.57
C SER A 120 0.25 1.18 2.72
N ALA A 121 1.02 2.22 2.42
CA ALA A 121 1.54 3.15 3.42
C ALA A 121 0.93 4.55 3.20
N SER A 122 0.27 5.07 4.23
CA SER A 122 -0.45 6.35 4.17
C SER A 122 -0.31 7.14 5.47
N ASN A 123 -0.39 8.46 5.36
CA ASN A 123 -0.58 9.39 6.48
C ASN A 123 -2.02 9.94 6.56
N LEU A 124 -2.91 9.53 5.65
CA LEU A 124 -4.31 9.97 5.64
C LEU A 124 -5.15 9.15 6.60
N GLU A 125 -5.89 9.84 7.46
CA GLU A 125 -6.97 9.23 8.25
C GLU A 125 -7.90 8.42 7.35
N SER A 126 -8.41 7.30 7.86
CA SER A 126 -9.29 6.40 7.10
C SER A 126 -10.51 7.11 6.50
N GLY A 127 -11.00 8.17 7.15
CA GLY A 127 -12.09 9.01 6.64
C GLY A 127 -11.75 9.88 5.43
N ARG A 128 -10.46 10.02 5.07
CA ARG A 128 -9.98 10.84 3.96
C ARG A 128 -9.60 10.06 2.71
N TRP A 129 -9.89 8.76 2.69
CA TRP A 129 -9.72 7.93 1.49
C TRP A 129 -10.65 8.38 0.35
N GLY A 130 -11.78 9.03 0.67
CA GLY A 130 -12.61 9.75 -0.31
C GLY A 130 -11.81 10.77 -1.13
N ASP A 131 -10.87 11.48 -0.51
CA ASP A 131 -10.01 12.48 -1.18
C ASP A 131 -9.04 11.81 -2.18
N VAL A 132 -8.70 10.53 -1.96
CA VAL A 132 -7.75 9.76 -2.79
C VAL A 132 -8.44 9.13 -3.99
N PHE A 133 -9.62 8.56 -3.78
CA PHE A 133 -10.34 7.84 -4.82
C PHE A 133 -11.32 8.71 -5.61
N GLY A 134 -11.48 9.98 -5.25
CA GLY A 134 -12.21 10.98 -6.04
C GLY A 134 -13.73 10.83 -6.05
N ASP A 135 -14.27 9.77 -5.46
CA ASP A 135 -15.69 9.54 -5.19
C ASP A 135 -15.86 8.64 -3.96
N GLY A 136 -16.91 8.90 -3.17
CA GLY A 136 -17.24 8.16 -1.95
C GLY A 136 -17.52 6.69 -2.21
N ASP A 137 -18.12 6.34 -3.35
CA ASP A 137 -18.44 4.95 -3.70
C ASP A 137 -17.19 4.11 -3.99
N MET A 138 -16.23 4.66 -4.75
CA MET A 138 -14.96 3.98 -5.02
C MET A 138 -14.12 3.85 -3.74
N ALA A 139 -14.07 4.90 -2.93
CA ALA A 139 -13.39 4.86 -1.64
C ALA A 139 -14.01 3.80 -0.72
N ALA A 140 -15.34 3.76 -0.60
CA ALA A 140 -16.05 2.76 0.18
C ALA A 140 -15.75 1.35 -0.32
N ALA A 141 -15.73 1.12 -1.63
CA ALA A 141 -15.42 -0.17 -2.21
C ALA A 141 -13.97 -0.63 -1.96
N VAL A 142 -13.00 0.29 -1.91
CA VAL A 142 -11.61 -0.04 -1.53
C VAL A 142 -11.51 -0.34 -0.04
N ILE A 143 -12.13 0.50 0.79
CA ILE A 143 -12.14 0.35 2.24
C ILE A 143 -12.78 -0.99 2.63
N ASP A 144 -13.92 -1.35 2.01
CA ASP A 144 -14.63 -2.60 2.27
C ASP A 144 -13.73 -3.83 2.06
N ARG A 145 -13.00 -3.87 0.93
CA ARG A 145 -12.02 -4.93 0.63
C ARG A 145 -10.86 -4.99 1.63
N ILE A 146 -10.31 -3.82 1.97
CA ILE A 146 -9.24 -3.71 2.98
C ILE A 146 -9.74 -4.11 4.37
N VAL A 147 -10.98 -3.79 4.73
CA VAL A 147 -11.54 -4.15 6.04
C VAL A 147 -11.80 -5.66 6.12
N HIS A 148 -12.15 -6.30 5.01
CA HIS A 148 -12.45 -7.73 4.98
C HIS A 148 -11.20 -8.59 5.25
N HIS A 149 -10.07 -8.30 4.59
CA HIS A 149 -8.86 -9.13 4.66
C HIS A 149 -7.59 -8.37 5.07
N GLY A 150 -7.71 -7.09 5.45
CA GLY A 150 -6.56 -6.25 5.77
C GLY A 150 -6.34 -6.08 7.26
N ARG A 151 -5.08 -5.82 7.61
CA ARG A 151 -4.64 -5.47 8.97
C ARG A 151 -4.11 -4.05 8.98
N ILE A 152 -4.45 -3.27 10.01
CA ILE A 152 -3.98 -1.88 10.15
C ILE A 152 -2.93 -1.80 11.25
N LEU A 153 -1.74 -1.34 10.90
CA LEU A 153 -0.68 -0.97 11.84
C LEU A 153 -0.63 0.54 11.97
N ARG A 154 -0.80 1.02 13.21
CA ARG A 154 -0.85 2.47 13.49
C ARG A 154 0.50 2.96 13.98
N PHE A 155 1.07 3.95 13.32
CA PHE A 155 2.36 4.54 13.63
C PHE A 155 2.17 5.91 14.27
N HIS A 156 2.71 6.08 15.46
CA HIS A 156 2.63 7.35 16.18
C HIS A 156 3.97 7.75 16.78
N GLY A 157 4.16 9.05 16.98
CA GLY A 157 5.27 9.61 17.75
C GLY A 157 6.22 10.51 16.96
N GLU A 158 7.38 10.78 17.54
CA GLU A 158 8.35 11.71 16.95
C GLU A 158 8.91 11.17 15.62
N SER A 159 9.07 12.06 14.64
CA SER A 159 9.70 11.75 13.36
C SER A 159 11.16 11.35 13.58
N TYR A 160 11.52 10.15 13.11
CA TYR A 160 12.91 9.67 13.13
C TYR A 160 13.84 10.62 12.36
N ARG A 161 13.35 11.20 11.26
CA ARG A 161 14.11 12.15 10.44
C ARG A 161 14.43 13.44 11.20
N ASN A 162 13.48 13.94 12.01
CA ASN A 162 13.69 15.13 12.82
C ASN A 162 14.69 14.85 13.95
N LYS A 163 14.44 13.76 14.70
CA LYS A 163 15.30 13.33 15.83
C LYS A 163 16.76 13.15 15.43
N HIS A 164 17.02 12.70 14.21
CA HIS A 164 18.37 12.45 13.67
C HIS A 164 18.78 13.46 12.60
N SER A 165 18.18 14.66 12.58
CA SER A 165 18.53 15.72 11.64
C SER A 165 19.98 16.17 11.82
N LEU A 166 20.72 16.23 10.70
CA LEU A 166 22.08 16.78 10.65
C LEU A 166 22.08 18.31 10.50
N MET A 167 20.93 18.91 10.12
CA MET A 167 20.74 20.35 10.10
C MET A 167 20.43 20.80 11.53
N LYS A 168 21.45 21.27 12.24
CA LYS A 168 21.32 21.99 13.52
C LYS A 168 21.66 23.45 13.31
#